data_AF-R6C8Y5-F1
#
_entry.id   AF-R6C8Y5-F1
#
_cell.length_a   1.000
_cell.length_b   1.000
_cell.length_c   1.000
_cell.angle_alpha   90.00
_cell.angle_beta   90.00
_cell.angle_gamma   90.00
#
_symmetry.space_group_name_H-M   'P 1'
#
loop_
_entity.id
_entity.type
_entity.pdbx_description
1 polymer ?
#
loop_
_entity_poly.entity_id
_entity_poly.type
_entity_poly.pdbx_seq_one_letter_code
_entity_poly.pdbx_strand_id
1 'polypeptide(L)'
;MKTEEQIEKRLFDMAGEFRAACYGKKWIIAKRLYDKALTLCTELDMPEDVKKKLFGTRPYEADPADAKDGAFEEDLVIRMLEQCIRNEEERIEEEKKRKAYLQHKRFYAKK
;
A
#
# COMPACT_ATOMS: atom_id res chain seq x y z
N MET A 1 -14.76 22.12 11.24
CA MET A 1 -14.76 20.66 11.04
C MET A 1 -14.88 20.41 9.56
N LYS A 2 -14.04 19.54 8.98
CA LYS A 2 -14.35 19.03 7.63
C LYS A 2 -15.59 18.16 7.78
N THR A 3 -16.61 18.41 6.98
CA THR A 3 -17.80 17.55 6.93
C THR A 3 -17.40 16.15 6.43
N GLU A 4 -18.10 15.11 6.87
CA GLU A 4 -17.84 13.71 6.51
C GLU A 4 -17.75 13.52 4.98
N GLU A 5 -18.57 14.23 4.21
CA GLU A 5 -18.53 14.26 2.73
C GLU A 5 -17.18 14.73 2.16
N GLN A 6 -16.52 15.70 2.82
CA GLN A 6 -15.19 16.17 2.36
C GLN A 6 -14.10 15.14 2.59
N ILE A 7 -14.27 14.33 3.64
CA ILE A 7 -13.35 13.24 3.98
C ILE A 7 -13.56 12.10 3.01
N GLU A 8 -14.81 11.71 2.76
CA GLU A 8 -15.17 10.71 1.77
C GLU A 8 -14.61 11.07 0.39
N LYS A 9 -14.87 12.28 -0.10
CA LYS A 9 -14.32 12.75 -1.38
C LYS A 9 -12.79 12.66 -1.41
N ARG A 10 -12.13 13.04 -0.31
CA ARG A 10 -10.67 12.96 -0.22
C ARG A 10 -10.16 11.52 -0.25
N LEU A 11 -10.88 10.57 0.34
CA LEU A 11 -10.55 9.15 0.30
C LEU A 11 -10.66 8.58 -1.13
N PHE A 12 -11.70 8.97 -1.87
CA PHE A 12 -11.83 8.60 -3.28
C PHE A 12 -10.75 9.24 -4.16
N ASP A 13 -10.39 10.50 -3.91
CA ASP A 13 -9.25 11.14 -4.58
C ASP A 13 -7.95 10.38 -4.30
N MET A 14 -7.73 9.93 -3.05
CA MET A 14 -6.57 9.10 -2.68
C MET A 14 -6.56 7.76 -3.41
N ALA A 15 -7.72 7.14 -3.62
CA ALA A 15 -7.82 5.91 -4.42
C ALA A 15 -7.43 6.16 -5.89
N GLY A 16 -7.80 7.31 -6.45
CA GLY A 16 -7.34 7.73 -7.78
C GLY A 16 -5.82 7.96 -7.84
N GLU A 17 -5.26 8.68 -6.86
CA GLU A 17 -3.82 8.90 -6.70
C GLU A 17 -3.06 7.56 -6.54
N PHE A 18 -3.65 6.59 -5.82
CA PHE A 18 -3.12 5.25 -5.64
C PHE A 18 -2.99 4.51 -6.97
N ARG A 19 -4.05 4.48 -7.79
CA ARG A 19 -4.00 3.83 -9.11
C ARG A 19 -2.93 4.46 -9.98
N ALA A 20 -2.87 5.80 -10.02
CA ALA A 20 -1.84 6.52 -10.76
C ALA A 20 -0.42 6.17 -10.27
N ALA A 21 -0.23 6.02 -8.95
CA ALA A 21 1.04 5.60 -8.37
C ALA A 21 1.40 4.15 -8.74
N CYS A 22 0.44 3.23 -8.73
CA CYS A 22 0.62 1.84 -9.17
C CYS A 22 1.00 1.76 -10.65
N TYR A 23 0.30 2.46 -11.54
CA TYR A 23 0.64 2.52 -12.96
C TYR A 23 2.01 3.18 -13.20
N GLY A 24 2.35 4.19 -12.40
CA GLY A 24 3.67 4.82 -12.41
C GLY A 24 4.78 3.99 -11.75
N LYS A 25 4.51 2.76 -11.30
CA LYS A 25 5.43 1.88 -10.56
C LYS A 25 6.04 2.53 -9.30
N LYS A 26 5.32 3.49 -8.71
CA LYS A 26 5.70 4.20 -7.48
C LYS A 26 5.15 3.47 -6.25
N TRP A 27 5.60 2.23 -6.05
CA TRP A 27 5.01 1.29 -5.08
C TRP A 27 5.00 1.80 -3.63
N ILE A 28 6.09 2.45 -3.19
CA ILE A 28 6.18 3.03 -1.84
C ILE A 28 5.14 4.14 -1.64
N ILE A 29 4.89 4.95 -2.67
CA ILE A 29 3.90 6.03 -2.61
C ILE A 29 2.50 5.43 -2.60
N ALA A 30 2.24 4.42 -3.45
CA ALA A 30 0.99 3.68 -3.45
C ALA A 30 0.69 3.06 -2.07
N LYS A 31 1.68 2.40 -1.45
CA LYS A 31 1.53 1.85 -0.08
C LYS A 31 1.14 2.92 0.93
N ARG A 32 1.82 4.07 0.92
CA ARG A 32 1.52 5.17 1.85
C ARG A 32 0.12 5.73 1.66
N LEU A 33 -0.35 5.83 0.43
CA LEU A 33 -1.71 6.29 0.13
C LEU A 33 -2.75 5.30 0.65
N TYR A 34 -2.53 4.01 0.41
CA TYR A 34 -3.40 2.95 0.91
C TYR A 34 -3.43 2.89 2.45
N ASP A 35 -2.27 2.84 3.09
CA ASP A 35 -2.16 2.82 4.57
C ASP A 35 -2.86 4.04 5.18
N LYS A 36 -2.64 5.23 4.60
CA LYS A 36 -3.26 6.47 5.08
C LYS A 36 -4.78 6.46 4.93
N ALA A 37 -5.30 5.95 3.81
CA ALA A 37 -6.73 5.80 3.61
C ALA A 37 -7.32 4.83 4.64
N LEU A 38 -6.61 3.73 4.93
CA LEU A 38 -7.02 2.74 5.93
C LEU A 38 -7.05 3.34 7.35
N THR A 39 -5.98 4.05 7.75
CA THR A 39 -5.92 4.76 9.03
C THR A 39 -7.05 5.78 9.17
N LEU A 40 -7.30 6.61 8.15
CA LEU A 40 -8.37 7.60 8.17
C LEU A 40 -9.75 6.94 8.28
N CYS A 41 -9.98 5.82 7.58
CA CYS A 41 -11.23 5.08 7.69
C CYS A 41 -11.46 4.49 9.09
N THR A 42 -10.40 4.04 9.76
CA THR A 42 -10.47 3.50 11.13
C THR A 42 -10.61 4.61 12.17
N GLU A 43 -9.84 5.70 12.07
CA GLU A 43 -9.84 6.81 13.04
C GLU A 43 -11.16 7.58 13.06
N LEU A 44 -11.81 7.72 11.90
CA LEU A 44 -13.06 8.46 11.76
C LEU A 44 -14.30 7.57 11.87
N ASP A 45 -14.09 6.29 12.18
CA ASP A 45 -15.12 5.25 12.22
C ASP A 45 -16.12 5.36 11.05
N MET A 46 -15.57 5.41 9.82
CA MET A 46 -16.37 5.64 8.63
C MET A 46 -17.46 4.57 8.50
N PRO A 47 -18.65 4.93 8.00
CA PRO A 47 -19.74 3.98 7.87
C PRO A 47 -19.38 2.85 6.88
N GLU A 48 -19.97 1.68 7.14
CA GLU A 48 -19.61 0.41 6.49
C GLU A 48 -19.87 0.42 4.98
N ASP A 49 -20.87 1.18 4.53
CA ASP A 49 -21.16 1.38 3.11
C ASP A 49 -20.03 2.11 2.37
N VAL A 50 -19.41 3.10 3.01
CA VAL A 50 -18.25 3.84 2.46
C VAL A 50 -17.02 2.96 2.46
N LYS A 51 -16.79 2.19 3.52
CA LYS A 51 -15.69 1.20 3.59
C LYS A 51 -15.80 0.20 2.45
N LYS A 52 -17.00 -0.34 2.19
CA LYS A 52 -17.27 -1.26 1.07
C LYS A 52 -17.04 -0.62 -0.30
N LYS A 53 -17.41 0.66 -0.50
CA LYS A 53 -17.10 1.37 -1.75
C LYS A 53 -15.61 1.61 -1.96
N LEU A 54 -14.85 1.83 -0.88
CA LEU A 54 -13.41 2.10 -0.95
C LEU A 54 -12.58 0.82 -1.11
N PHE A 55 -12.86 -0.21 -0.31
CA PHE A 55 -12.05 -1.43 -0.23
C PHE A 55 -12.68 -2.66 -0.87
N GLY A 56 -13.94 -2.56 -1.31
CA GLY A 56 -14.68 -3.63 -1.92
C GLY A 56 -15.43 -4.49 -0.91
N THR A 57 -16.20 -5.44 -1.44
CA THR A 57 -16.86 -6.49 -0.66
C THR A 57 -16.24 -7.84 -0.98
N ARG A 58 -15.81 -8.55 0.07
CA ARG A 58 -15.21 -9.86 -0.13
C ARG A 58 -16.31 -10.92 -0.35
N PRO A 59 -16.07 -11.97 -1.16
CA PRO A 59 -17.06 -12.99 -1.50
C PRO A 59 -17.50 -13.88 -0.32
N TYR A 60 -16.93 -13.71 0.87
CA TYR A 60 -17.39 -14.38 2.10
C TYR A 60 -18.36 -13.52 2.93
N GLU A 61 -18.51 -12.23 2.60
CA GLU A 61 -19.45 -11.28 3.23
C GLU A 61 -20.71 -11.05 2.40
N ALA A 62 -20.72 -11.48 1.14
CA ALA A 62 -21.84 -11.37 0.21
C ALA A 62 -21.85 -12.58 -0.76
N ASP A 63 -22.95 -12.80 -1.47
CA ASP A 63 -23.03 -13.77 -2.56
C ASP A 63 -21.85 -13.51 -3.54
N PRO A 64 -21.11 -14.54 -4.03
CA PRO A 64 -19.97 -14.33 -4.94
C PRO A 64 -20.29 -13.47 -6.19
N ALA A 65 -21.56 -13.36 -6.56
CA ALA A 65 -22.03 -12.48 -7.64
C ALA A 65 -22.02 -10.97 -7.28
N ASP A 66 -21.99 -10.63 -5.99
CA ASP A 66 -22.00 -9.27 -5.44
C ASP A 66 -20.62 -8.80 -4.93
N ALA A 67 -19.60 -9.65 -5.04
CA ALA A 67 -18.22 -9.26 -4.79
C ALA A 67 -17.83 -8.19 -5.81
N LYS A 68 -17.64 -6.95 -5.33
CA LYS A 68 -17.25 -5.81 -6.16
C LYS A 68 -15.94 -5.27 -5.67
N ASP A 69 -15.05 -5.01 -6.63
CA ASP A 69 -13.83 -4.25 -6.38
C ASP A 69 -14.19 -2.86 -5.84
N GLY A 70 -13.47 -2.46 -4.79
CA GLY A 70 -13.54 -1.12 -4.26
C GLY A 70 -12.77 -0.12 -5.11
N ALA A 71 -12.81 1.15 -4.70
CA ALA A 71 -11.98 2.20 -5.28
C ALA A 71 -10.47 1.84 -5.26
N PHE A 72 -10.04 1.13 -4.23
CA PHE A 72 -8.76 0.43 -4.17
C PHE A 72 -8.95 -1.00 -4.71
N GLU A 73 -8.67 -1.18 -6.00
CA GLU A 73 -8.74 -2.49 -6.68
C GLU A 73 -7.85 -3.51 -5.97
N GLU A 74 -8.41 -4.66 -5.57
CA GLU A 74 -7.72 -5.64 -4.71
C GLU A 74 -6.45 -6.19 -5.38
N ASP A 75 -6.53 -6.47 -6.69
CA ASP A 75 -5.38 -6.89 -7.50
C ASP A 75 -4.22 -5.89 -7.47
N LEU A 76 -4.52 -4.58 -7.52
CA LEU A 76 -3.50 -3.53 -7.45
C LEU A 76 -2.91 -3.42 -6.04
N VAL A 77 -3.72 -3.63 -5.00
CA VAL A 77 -3.26 -3.66 -3.61
C VAL A 77 -2.32 -4.84 -3.39
N ILE A 78 -2.69 -6.04 -3.80
CA ILE A 78 -1.86 -7.25 -3.71
C ILE A 78 -0.54 -7.01 -4.44
N ARG A 79 -0.60 -6.57 -5.69
CA ARG A 79 0.60 -6.31 -6.51
C ARG A 79 1.51 -5.26 -5.89
N MET A 80 0.94 -4.19 -5.32
CA MET A 80 1.69 -3.16 -4.61
C MET A 80 2.42 -3.75 -3.39
N LEU A 81 1.74 -4.56 -2.58
CA LEU A 81 2.31 -5.19 -1.39
C LEU A 81 3.45 -6.14 -1.75
N GLU A 82 3.24 -7.02 -2.74
CA GLU A 82 4.27 -7.94 -3.22
C GLU A 82 5.53 -7.19 -3.67
N GLN A 83 5.35 -6.11 -4.43
CA GLN A 83 6.50 -5.35 -4.93
C GLN A 83 7.20 -4.58 -3.81
N CYS A 84 6.48 -4.09 -2.81
CA CYS A 84 7.08 -3.50 -1.62
C CYS A 84 7.92 -4.53 -0.84
N ILE A 85 7.44 -5.77 -0.70
CA ILE A 85 8.20 -6.86 -0.06
C ILE A 85 9.48 -7.17 -0.85
N ARG A 86 9.37 -7.38 -2.16
CA ARG A 86 10.54 -7.67 -3.02
C ARG A 86 11.60 -6.57 -2.94
N ASN A 87 11.18 -5.30 -3.01
CA ASN A 87 12.11 -4.16 -2.90
C ASN A 87 12.82 -4.12 -1.53
N GLU A 88 12.14 -4.51 -0.46
CA GLU A 88 12.71 -4.59 0.87
C GLU A 88 13.75 -5.72 0.97
N GLU A 89 13.43 -6.90 0.43
CA GLU A 89 14.34 -8.05 0.37
C GLU A 89 15.62 -7.72 -0.40
N GLU A 90 15.49 -7.10 -1.58
CA GLU A 90 16.63 -6.65 -2.38
C GLU A 90 17.52 -5.67 -1.59
N ARG A 91 16.90 -4.69 -0.92
CA ARG A 91 17.63 -3.70 -0.11
C ARG A 91 18.41 -4.36 1.02
N ILE A 92 17.80 -5.30 1.73
CA ILE A 92 18.45 -6.05 2.82
C ILE A 92 19.65 -6.84 2.29
N GLU A 93 19.49 -7.49 1.13
CA GLU A 93 20.54 -8.29 0.51
C GLU A 93 21.73 -7.43 0.04
N GLU A 94 21.45 -6.27 -0.57
CA GLU A 94 22.48 -5.29 -0.92
C GLU A 94 23.24 -4.78 0.31
N GLU A 95 22.53 -4.51 1.41
CA GLU A 95 23.16 -4.06 2.65
C GLU A 95 24.08 -5.13 3.25
N LYS A 96 23.67 -6.40 3.22
CA LYS A 96 24.51 -7.54 3.62
C LYS A 96 25.77 -7.62 2.77
N LYS A 97 25.65 -7.55 1.44
CA LYS A 97 26.78 -7.56 0.50
C LYS A 97 27.74 -6.40 0.76
N ARG A 98 27.21 -5.20 1.00
CA ARG A 98 28.00 -4.01 1.34
C ARG A 98 28.76 -4.18 2.65
N LYS A 99 28.11 -4.71 3.70
CA LYS A 99 28.75 -4.99 4.99
C LYS A 99 29.87 -6.03 4.85
N ALA A 100 29.63 -7.12 4.12
CA ALA A 100 30.63 -8.15 3.85
C ALA A 100 31.85 -7.57 3.09
N TYR A 101 31.61 -6.76 2.06
CA TYR A 101 32.68 -6.07 1.32
C TYR A 101 33.52 -5.16 2.23
N LEU A 102 32.88 -4.35 3.08
CA LEU A 102 33.58 -3.46 4.01
C LEU A 102 34.38 -4.24 5.05
N GLN A 103 33.87 -5.37 5.54
CA GLN A 103 34.57 -6.24 6.48
C GLN A 103 35.81 -6.87 5.83
N HIS A 104 35.67 -7.40 4.61
CA HIS A 104 36.79 -7.92 3.82
C HIS A 104 37.83 -6.83 3.59
N LYS A 105 37.45 -5.66 3.07
CA LYS A 105 38.37 -4.54 2.83
C LYS A 105 39.14 -4.12 4.10
N ARG A 106 38.48 -4.07 5.25
CA ARG A 106 39.13 -3.75 6.54
C ARG A 106 40.13 -4.82 6.98
N PHE A 107 39.88 -6.09 6.69
CA PHE A 107 40.80 -7.19 6.99
C PHE A 107 42.09 -7.06 6.17
N TYR A 108 42.00 -6.74 4.88
CA TYR A 108 43.16 -6.59 4.01
C TYR A 108 43.88 -5.24 4.12
N ALA A 109 43.24 -4.19 4.64
CA ALA A 109 43.87 -2.90 4.90
C ALA A 109 44.64 -2.83 6.25
N LYS A 110 44.58 -3.90 7.06
CA LYS A 110 45.29 -4.02 8.35
C LYS A 110 46.56 -4.90 8.26
N LYS A 111 46.92 -5.37 7.07
CA LYS A 111 48.23 -5.97 6.76
C LYS A 111 49.08 -4.95 6.02
#